data_AF-A0A1Y2G4S2-F1
#
_entry.id   AF-A0A1Y2G4S2-F1
#
_cell.length_a   1.000
_cell.length_b   1.000
_cell.length_c   1.000
_cell.angle_alpha   90.00
_cell.angle_beta   90.00
_cell.angle_gamma   90.00
#
_symmetry.space_group_name_H-M   'P 1'
#
loop_
_entity.id
_entity.type
_entity.pdbx_description
1 polymer ?
#
loop_
_entity_poly.entity_id
_entity_poly.type
_entity_poly.pdbx_seq_one_letter_code
_entity_poly.pdbx_strand_id
1 'polypeptide(L)'
;ELPDIDSEYSDSGDEGHDEKVKALPHWAQSPALAAALYRQQHVNPDDIFGPIPPLSMQEIFKTNTARFSKRTSSACWEGTDALTADDLARYNQAMGY
;
A
#
# COMPACT_ATOMS: atom_id res chain seq x y z
N GLU A 1 19.59 -5.66 19.44
CA GLU A 1 19.86 -5.17 18.08
C GLU A 1 18.87 -5.77 17.09
N LEU A 2 17.99 -4.95 16.51
CA LEU A 2 17.24 -5.33 15.30
C LEU A 2 18.20 -5.20 14.10
N PRO A 3 18.06 -6.04 13.06
CA PRO A 3 18.89 -5.91 11.87
C PRO A 3 18.66 -4.55 11.19
N ASP A 4 19.72 -4.01 10.61
CA ASP A 4 19.64 -2.79 9.80
C ASP A 4 18.68 -3.00 8.63
N ILE A 5 17.82 -2.00 8.40
CA ILE A 5 16.85 -2.05 7.31
C ILE A 5 17.61 -1.80 6.02
N ASP A 6 17.59 -2.79 5.12
CA ASP A 6 18.14 -2.66 3.78
C ASP A 6 17.24 -1.72 2.94
N SER A 7 17.39 -0.42 3.15
CA SER A 7 16.61 0.59 2.42
C SER A 7 17.24 0.84 1.05
N GLU A 8 16.41 0.76 0.01
CA GLU A 8 16.74 1.09 -1.39
C GLU A 8 17.16 2.56 -1.59
N TYR A 9 16.85 3.43 -0.63
CA TYR A 9 17.13 4.87 -0.70
C TYR A 9 18.52 5.27 -0.18
N SER A 10 19.26 4.36 0.47
CA SER A 10 20.54 4.70 1.12
C SER A 10 21.79 4.36 0.30
N ASP A 11 21.65 3.66 -0.82
CA ASP A 11 22.76 3.35 -1.72
C ASP A 11 22.40 3.83 -3.13
N SER A 12 22.74 5.07 -3.44
CA SER A 12 22.51 5.71 -4.75
C SER A 12 23.49 5.21 -5.84
N GLY A 13 24.13 4.05 -5.63
CA GLY A 13 24.98 3.37 -6.59
C GLY A 13 24.26 2.18 -7.22
N ASP A 14 24.25 2.12 -8.55
CA ASP A 14 23.77 0.97 -9.35
C ASP A 14 24.46 -0.36 -8.96
N GLU A 15 25.65 -0.28 -8.35
CA GLU A 15 26.48 -1.42 -7.96
C GLU A 15 25.89 -2.28 -6.83
N GLY A 16 25.00 -1.74 -5.99
CA GLY A 16 24.36 -2.47 -4.88
C GLY A 16 23.02 -3.11 -5.23
N HIS A 17 22.38 -2.72 -6.34
CA HIS A 17 21.03 -3.19 -6.70
C HIS A 17 21.01 -4.69 -7.02
N ASP A 18 21.98 -5.17 -7.79
CA ASP A 18 22.04 -6.58 -8.21
C ASP A 18 22.29 -7.55 -7.05
N GLU A 19 23.08 -7.15 -6.05
CA GLU A 19 23.30 -7.96 -4.85
C GLU A 19 22.03 -8.06 -4.00
N LYS A 20 21.27 -6.96 -3.89
CA LYS A 20 19.98 -6.94 -3.18
C LYS A 20 18.93 -7.80 -3.88
N VAL A 21 18.84 -7.70 -5.21
CA VAL A 21 17.93 -8.55 -5.99
C VAL A 21 18.28 -10.04 -5.84
N LYS A 22 19.58 -10.39 -5.79
CA LYS A 22 20.02 -11.77 -5.51
C LYS A 22 19.66 -12.25 -4.10
N ALA A 23 19.63 -11.35 -3.12
CA ALA A 23 19.27 -11.67 -1.74
C ALA A 23 17.75 -11.87 -1.53
N LEU A 24 16.90 -11.43 -2.47
CA LEU A 24 15.45 -11.61 -2.38
C LEU A 24 15.06 -13.10 -2.35
N PRO A 25 13.95 -13.47 -1.68
CA PRO A 25 13.43 -14.82 -1.77
C PRO A 25 12.94 -15.14 -3.19
N HIS A 26 12.92 -16.42 -3.57
CA HIS A 26 12.56 -16.87 -4.93
C HIS A 26 11.22 -16.30 -5.46
N TRP A 27 10.20 -16.18 -4.60
CA TRP A 27 8.89 -15.63 -5.00
C TRP A 27 8.94 -14.15 -5.40
N ALA A 28 9.94 -13.41 -4.92
CA ALA A 28 10.17 -12.00 -5.21
C ALA A 28 11.19 -11.80 -6.35
N GLN A 29 11.65 -12.87 -7.00
CA GLN A 29 12.55 -12.80 -8.16
C GLN A 29 11.82 -13.15 -9.46
N SER A 30 12.23 -12.54 -10.57
CA SER A 30 11.79 -12.96 -11.90
C SER A 30 12.39 -14.33 -12.24
N PRO A 31 11.64 -15.28 -12.83
CA PRO A 31 10.30 -15.16 -13.43
C PRO A 31 9.13 -15.43 -12.48
N ALA A 32 9.38 -15.92 -11.26
CA ALA A 32 8.32 -16.32 -10.33
C ALA A 32 7.42 -15.15 -9.91
N LEU A 33 8.03 -13.99 -9.62
CA LEU A 33 7.31 -12.76 -9.31
C LEU A 33 6.37 -12.34 -10.44
N ALA A 34 6.86 -12.33 -11.68
CA ALA A 34 6.05 -11.96 -12.84
C ALA A 34 4.85 -12.89 -13.00
N ALA A 35 5.06 -14.20 -12.87
CA ALA A 35 3.97 -15.17 -12.90
C ALA A 35 2.94 -14.96 -11.78
N ALA A 36 3.38 -14.57 -10.58
CA ALA A 36 2.50 -14.24 -9.46
C ALA A 36 1.68 -12.97 -9.76
N LEU A 37 2.31 -11.90 -10.25
CA LEU A 37 1.64 -10.64 -10.61
C LEU A 37 0.59 -10.85 -11.71
N TYR A 38 0.89 -11.64 -12.74
CA TYR A 38 -0.10 -11.98 -13.79
C TYR A 38 -1.31 -12.74 -13.24
N ARG A 39 -1.15 -13.54 -12.18
CA ARG A 39 -2.28 -14.20 -11.53
C ARG A 39 -3.07 -13.22 -10.65
N GLN A 40 -2.38 -12.31 -9.96
CA GLN A 40 -2.99 -11.33 -9.06
C GLN A 40 -3.74 -10.21 -9.78
N GLN A 41 -3.45 -9.96 -11.07
CA GLN A 41 -3.99 -8.81 -11.80
C GLN A 41 -5.54 -8.73 -11.84
N HIS A 42 -6.24 -9.86 -11.79
CA HIS A 42 -7.72 -9.94 -11.83
C HIS A 42 -8.31 -10.37 -10.48
N VAL A 43 -7.55 -10.24 -9.40
CA VAL A 43 -8.02 -10.57 -8.05
C VAL A 43 -8.53 -9.30 -7.39
N ASN A 44 -9.80 -9.29 -7.00
CA ASN A 44 -10.40 -8.17 -6.30
C ASN A 44 -9.80 -8.03 -4.88
N PRO A 45 -9.10 -6.92 -4.56
CA PRO A 45 -8.55 -6.71 -3.23
C PRO A 45 -9.63 -6.54 -2.15
N ASP A 46 -10.80 -6.00 -2.51
CA ASP A 46 -11.90 -5.79 -1.56
C ASP A 46 -12.46 -7.11 -1.03
N ASP A 47 -12.43 -8.18 -1.83
CA ASP A 47 -12.88 -9.52 -1.41
C ASP A 47 -11.90 -10.18 -0.42
N ILE A 48 -10.64 -9.74 -0.40
CA ILE A 48 -9.60 -10.30 0.46
C ILE A 48 -9.46 -9.48 1.75
N PHE A 49 -9.36 -8.15 1.62
CA PHE A 49 -9.04 -7.26 2.73
C PHE A 49 -10.25 -6.52 3.29
N GLY A 50 -11.32 -6.41 2.50
CA GLY A 50 -12.49 -5.62 2.84
C GLY A 50 -12.22 -4.10 2.85
N PRO A 51 -13.22 -3.30 3.28
CA PRO A 51 -13.08 -1.86 3.33
C PRO A 51 -12.07 -1.43 4.39
N ILE A 52 -11.27 -0.41 4.08
CA ILE A 52 -10.29 0.16 5.00
C ILE A 52 -11.04 0.89 6.13
N PRO A 53 -10.86 0.51 7.41
CA PRO A 53 -11.53 1.17 8.51
C PRO A 53 -10.95 2.56 8.77
N PRO A 54 -11.73 3.49 9.36
CA PRO A 54 -11.22 4.80 9.74
C PRO A 54 -10.07 4.67 10.75
N LEU A 55 -9.01 5.43 10.53
CA LEU A 55 -7.81 5.39 11.36
C LEU A 55 -8.04 6.10 12.71
N SER A 56 -7.93 5.37 13.82
CA SER A 56 -7.97 5.92 15.17
C SER A 56 -6.56 6.07 15.75
N MET A 57 -6.03 7.30 15.73
CA MET A 57 -4.70 7.58 16.29
C MET A 57 -4.62 7.35 17.80
N GLN A 58 -5.73 7.58 18.51
CA GLN A 58 -5.82 7.35 19.95
C GLN A 58 -5.70 5.87 20.28
N GLU A 59 -6.24 4.99 19.45
CA GLU A 59 -6.17 3.53 19.63
C GLU A 59 -4.75 2.99 19.38
N ILE A 60 -4.10 3.48 18.32
CA ILE A 60 -2.75 3.06 17.94
C ILE A 60 -1.72 3.48 18.99
N PHE A 61 -1.73 4.76 19.36
CA PHE A 61 -0.70 5.33 20.23
C PHE A 61 -1.08 5.29 21.71
N LYS A 62 -2.29 4.84 22.07
CA LYS A 62 -2.82 4.77 23.44
C LYS A 62 -2.60 6.05 24.25
N THR A 63 -2.54 7.19 23.57
CA THR A 63 -2.27 8.51 24.15
C THR A 63 -3.31 9.50 23.64
N ASN A 64 -3.76 10.38 24.53
CA ASN A 64 -4.70 11.43 24.18
C ASN A 64 -3.95 12.73 23.94
N THR A 65 -3.49 12.94 22.70
CA THR A 65 -2.85 14.19 22.30
C THR A 65 -3.86 15.03 21.51
N ALA A 66 -4.09 16.28 21.93
CA ALA A 66 -5.00 17.21 21.25
C ALA A 66 -4.70 17.41 19.75
N ARG A 67 -3.46 17.15 19.33
CA ARG A 67 -3.03 17.15 17.92
C ARG A 67 -3.78 16.12 17.07
N PHE A 68 -4.17 14.97 17.63
CA PHE A 68 -4.89 13.93 16.88
C PHE A 68 -6.34 14.29 16.56
N SER A 69 -6.94 15.25 17.29
CA SER A 69 -8.31 15.72 17.02
C SER A 69 -8.37 16.95 16.11
N LYS A 70 -7.23 17.62 15.87
CA LYS A 70 -7.19 18.79 15.00
C LYS A 70 -7.24 18.33 13.54
N ARG A 71 -8.42 18.36 12.93
CA ARG A 71 -8.61 18.11 11.49
C ARG A 71 -8.32 19.40 10.71
N THR A 72 -7.39 19.33 9.76
CA THR A 72 -7.11 20.39 8.78
C THR A 72 -7.85 20.09 7.47
N SER A 73 -7.91 21.04 6.53
CA SER A 73 -8.61 20.88 5.24
C SER A 73 -8.19 19.64 4.45
N SER A 74 -6.95 19.17 4.61
CA SER A 74 -6.45 17.92 4.02
C SER A 74 -7.17 16.65 4.49
N ALA A 75 -7.94 16.72 5.57
CA ALA A 75 -8.74 15.61 6.10
C ALA A 75 -10.23 15.71 5.73
N CYS A 76 -10.59 16.63 4.81
CA CYS A 76 -11.94 16.85 4.33
C CYS A 76 -12.02 16.49 2.84
N TRP A 77 -12.31 15.21 2.56
CA TRP A 77 -12.53 14.68 1.21
C TRP A 77 -14.02 14.59 0.85
N GLU A 78 -14.89 15.20 1.67
CA GLU A 78 -16.33 15.25 1.44
C GLU A 78 -16.65 16.24 0.30
N GLY A 79 -17.50 15.84 -0.65
CA GLY A 79 -17.91 16.69 -1.78
C GLY A 79 -17.41 16.16 -3.12
N THR A 80 -16.72 17.01 -3.90
CA THR A 80 -16.24 16.68 -5.26
C THR A 80 -15.16 15.62 -5.30
N ASP A 81 -14.40 15.46 -4.21
CA ASP A 81 -13.26 14.54 -4.15
C ASP A 81 -13.64 13.18 -3.54
N ALA A 82 -14.91 13.00 -3.17
CA ALA A 82 -15.41 11.74 -2.65
C ALA A 82 -15.60 10.74 -3.79
N LEU A 83 -15.12 9.51 -3.59
CA LEU A 83 -15.30 8.42 -4.54
C LEU A 83 -16.80 8.06 -4.63
N THR A 84 -17.36 8.12 -5.83
CA THR A 84 -18.77 7.77 -6.06
C THR A 84 -18.94 6.27 -6.36
N ALA A 85 -20.16 5.78 -6.22
CA ALA A 85 -20.50 4.40 -6.60
C ALA A 85 -20.23 4.12 -8.09
N ASP A 86 -20.43 5.13 -8.95
CA ASP A 86 -20.14 5.02 -10.37
C ASP A 86 -18.63 4.94 -10.64
N ASP A 87 -17.80 5.65 -9.88
CA ASP A 87 -16.34 5.57 -10.00
C ASP A 87 -15.83 4.18 -9.65
N LEU A 88 -16.34 3.62 -8.55
CA LEU A 88 -16.05 2.25 -8.12
C LEU A 88 -16.47 1.22 -9.18
N ALA A 89 -17.68 1.35 -9.73
CA ALA A 89 -18.17 0.44 -10.76
C ALA A 89 -17.30 0.49 -12.03
N ARG A 90 -16.91 1.69 -12.48
CA ARG A 90 -16.00 1.86 -13.64
C ARG A 90 -14.62 1.28 -13.36
N TYR A 91 -14.10 1.47 -12.15
CA TYR A 91 -12.81 0.93 -11.74
C TYR A 91 -12.83 -0.61 -11.75
N ASN A 92 -13.82 -1.23 -11.11
CA ASN A 92 -13.96 -2.69 -11.07
C ASN A 92 -14.09 -3.27 -12.48
N GLN A 93 -14.91 -2.65 -13.34
CA GLN A 93 -15.05 -3.05 -14.74
C GLN A 93 -13.73 -2.96 -15.51
N ALA A 94 -12.93 -1.91 -15.31
CA ALA A 94 -11.64 -1.73 -15.96
C ALA A 94 -10.59 -2.74 -15.49
N MET A 95 -10.63 -3.10 -14.20
CA MET A 95 -9.71 -4.07 -13.60
C MET A 95 -10.10 -5.53 -13.92
N GLY A 96 -11.33 -5.78 -14.36
CA GLY A 96 -11.77 -7.08 -14.85
C GLY A 96 -11.90 -8.14 -13.76
N TYR A 97 -12.20 -7.72 -12.53
CA TYR A 97 -12.59 -8.59 -11.43
C TYR A 97 -14.08 -8.45 -11.10
#